data_AF-A0AA39V4R6-F1
#
_entry.id   AF-A0AA39V4R6-F1
#
_cell.length_a   1.000
_cell.length_b   1.000
_cell.length_c   1.000
_cell.angle_alpha   90.00
_cell.angle_beta   90.00
_cell.angle_gamma   90.00
#
_symmetry.space_group_name_H-M   'P 1'
#
loop_
_entity.id
_entity.type
_entity.pdbx_description
1 polymer ?
#
loop_
_entity_poly.entity_id
_entity_poly.type
_entity_poly.pdbx_seq_one_letter_code
_entity_poly.pdbx_strand_id
1 'polypeptide(L)'
;MVVTTTTNLKRNEDKGWTGVADAHAYCALVASMRSRPGPTTLAWVKGHSGIKGNEEADKLATEGLSKQNPDTVEFIIEPTYNVTGAKIKAISQSTAYKAIKIAKSRKRTRAATEALTGKQPTDKLIWSGLCHKDFSMSTRQFLWMTMHDAYKIGAWWEDKPGYEQRSRCARCNVTESMEHILFECEEPGQHQVWELTKSSGQGKNRNSPTQLHRRNGTKLKGDTRLMRIVTTEAAHLIWHLRNERVIRRKGNGSASEREIKNRFLYSMNERLQTDLAAIRKKRARKRGISTESVLRTWKGVIKNERDLPEDWTGIAGVLVGIAS
;
A
#
# COMPACT_ATOMS: atom_id res chain seq x y z
N MET A 1 -10.80 30.29 5.17
CA MET A 1 -11.31 30.82 3.89
C MET A 1 -10.59 32.08 3.45
N VAL A 2 -10.82 33.25 4.08
CA VAL A 2 -10.24 34.55 3.66
C VAL A 2 -8.73 34.50 3.39
N VAL A 3 -7.93 34.06 4.36
CA VAL A 3 -6.46 33.97 4.19
C VAL A 3 -6.04 33.04 3.03
N THR A 4 -6.80 31.98 2.78
CA THR A 4 -6.52 31.02 1.69
C THR A 4 -6.77 31.65 0.33
N THR A 5 -7.81 32.46 0.20
CA THR A 5 -8.25 33.08 -1.06
C THR A 5 -7.68 34.49 -1.29
N THR A 6 -7.00 35.06 -0.30
CA THR A 6 -6.29 36.35 -0.44
C THR A 6 -4.78 36.15 -0.32
N THR A 7 -4.26 36.07 0.90
CA THR A 7 -2.82 36.07 1.20
C THR A 7 -2.09 34.86 0.61
N ASN A 8 -2.68 33.67 0.72
CA ASN A 8 -2.06 32.44 0.26
C ASN A 8 -2.41 32.06 -1.18
N LEU A 9 -3.28 32.83 -1.86
CA LEU A 9 -3.85 32.45 -3.14
C LEU A 9 -2.77 32.15 -4.18
N LYS A 10 -1.90 33.12 -4.43
CA LYS A 10 -0.82 33.00 -5.42
C LYS A 10 0.06 31.80 -5.16
N ARG A 11 0.46 31.57 -3.91
CA ARG A 11 1.29 30.43 -3.51
C ARG A 11 0.58 29.10 -3.75
N ASN A 12 -0.73 29.04 -3.50
CA ASN A 12 -1.51 27.83 -3.68
C ASN A 12 -1.73 27.53 -5.17
N GLU A 13 -2.02 28.53 -5.99
CA GLU A 13 -2.11 28.41 -7.45
C GLU A 13 -0.77 28.01 -8.07
N ASP A 14 0.33 28.63 -7.64
CA ASP A 14 1.68 28.28 -8.10
C ASP A 14 2.01 26.81 -7.81
N LYS A 15 1.48 26.24 -6.73
CA LYS A 15 1.63 24.82 -6.36
C LYS A 15 0.53 23.91 -6.95
N GLY A 16 -0.35 24.45 -7.78
CA GLY A 16 -1.51 23.73 -8.33
C GLY A 16 -2.41 23.15 -7.24
N TRP A 17 -2.55 23.87 -6.12
CA TRP A 17 -3.33 23.47 -4.94
C TRP A 17 -2.91 22.15 -4.29
N THR A 18 -1.70 21.66 -4.59
CA THR A 18 -1.19 20.38 -4.08
C THR A 18 -1.07 20.39 -2.55
N GLY A 19 -1.81 19.50 -1.90
CA GLY A 19 -1.79 19.34 -0.44
C GLY A 19 -2.64 20.35 0.33
N VAL A 20 -3.50 21.11 -0.35
CA VAL A 20 -4.50 21.98 0.27
C VAL A 20 -5.79 21.18 0.47
N ALA A 21 -6.30 21.13 1.71
CA ALA A 21 -7.60 20.53 1.99
C ALA A 21 -8.72 21.33 1.29
N ASP A 22 -9.72 20.63 0.78
CA ASP A 22 -10.89 21.23 0.09
C ASP A 22 -10.52 22.15 -1.08
N ALA A 23 -9.40 21.86 -1.76
CA ALA A 23 -8.88 22.65 -2.88
C ALA A 23 -9.94 22.95 -3.95
N HIS A 24 -10.81 21.98 -4.27
CA HIS A 24 -11.86 22.13 -5.28
C HIS A 24 -12.84 23.27 -4.93
N ALA A 25 -13.26 23.38 -3.67
CA ALA A 25 -14.16 24.44 -3.20
C ALA A 25 -13.48 25.82 -3.27
N TYR A 26 -12.19 25.89 -2.93
CA TYR A 26 -11.41 27.11 -3.07
C TYR A 26 -11.21 27.52 -4.53
N CYS A 27 -10.93 26.58 -5.43
CA CYS A 27 -10.83 26.86 -6.86
C CYS A 27 -12.15 27.40 -7.42
N ALA A 28 -13.29 26.80 -7.04
CA ALA A 28 -14.61 27.27 -7.44
C ALA A 28 -14.89 28.70 -6.93
N LEU A 29 -14.60 28.96 -5.65
CA LEU A 29 -14.76 30.29 -5.06
C LEU A 29 -13.89 31.33 -5.77
N VAL A 30 -12.62 31.01 -6.05
CA VAL A 30 -11.69 31.91 -6.76
C VAL A 30 -12.15 32.18 -8.20
N ALA A 31 -12.59 31.14 -8.91
CA ALA A 31 -13.14 31.29 -10.26
C ALA A 31 -14.39 32.18 -10.24
N SER A 32 -15.30 31.98 -9.28
CA SER A 32 -16.50 32.81 -9.10
C SER A 32 -16.17 34.26 -8.75
N MET A 33 -15.15 34.53 -7.94
CA MET A 33 -14.70 35.90 -7.67
C MET A 33 -14.12 36.58 -8.91
N ARG A 34 -13.43 35.83 -9.78
CA ARG A 34 -12.81 36.33 -11.01
C ARG A 34 -13.80 36.54 -12.15
N SER A 35 -14.91 35.79 -12.18
CA SER A 35 -15.95 35.97 -13.19
C SER A 35 -16.79 37.25 -12.98
N ARG A 36 -16.68 37.89 -11.81
CA ARG A 36 -17.37 39.14 -11.53
C ARG A 36 -16.74 40.31 -12.30
N PRO A 37 -17.53 41.22 -12.91
CA PRO A 37 -17.00 42.38 -13.63
C PRO A 37 -16.27 43.41 -12.75
N GLY A 38 -16.55 43.43 -11.45
CA GLY A 38 -16.03 44.42 -10.51
C GLY A 38 -15.13 43.80 -9.42
N PRO A 39 -14.35 44.64 -8.72
CA PRO A 39 -13.48 44.16 -7.64
C PRO A 39 -14.32 43.53 -6.52
N THR A 40 -13.89 42.35 -6.06
CA THR A 40 -14.48 41.67 -4.90
C THR A 40 -13.60 41.89 -3.68
N THR A 41 -14.14 42.57 -2.66
CA THR A 41 -13.46 42.78 -1.38
C THR A 41 -14.00 41.79 -0.35
N LEU A 42 -13.10 41.16 0.40
CA LEU A 42 -13.46 40.24 1.48
C LEU A 42 -13.18 40.92 2.82
N ALA A 43 -14.25 41.13 3.59
CA ALA A 43 -14.14 41.60 4.97
C ALA A 43 -14.22 40.41 5.92
N TRP A 44 -13.24 40.28 6.81
CA TRP A 44 -13.37 39.37 7.94
C TRP A 44 -14.15 40.09 9.04
N VAL A 45 -15.27 39.51 9.44
CA VAL A 45 -16.08 39.99 10.55
C VAL A 45 -16.04 38.99 11.70
N LYS A 46 -16.06 39.49 12.94
CA LYS A 46 -16.12 38.65 14.12
C LYS A 46 -17.51 38.02 14.23
N GLY A 47 -17.59 36.72 14.52
CA GLY A 47 -18.87 36.04 14.78
C GLY A 47 -19.61 36.65 15.98
N HIS A 48 -20.94 36.62 15.93
CA HIS A 48 -21.84 37.15 16.97
C HIS A 48 -21.55 38.61 17.37
N SER A 49 -21.23 39.44 16.38
CA SER A 49 -20.92 40.86 16.56
C SER A 49 -22.13 41.79 16.36
N GLY A 50 -23.36 41.26 16.27
CA GLY A 50 -24.56 42.06 16.01
C GLY A 50 -24.77 42.41 14.53
N ILE A 51 -23.93 41.89 13.62
CA ILE A 51 -24.10 42.13 12.18
C ILE A 51 -25.19 41.21 11.66
N LYS A 52 -26.38 41.78 11.44
CA LYS A 52 -27.59 41.07 11.00
C LYS A 52 -27.34 40.02 9.91
N GLY A 53 -26.68 40.40 8.81
CA GLY A 53 -26.42 39.47 7.70
C GLY A 53 -25.49 38.30 8.05
N ASN A 54 -24.53 38.50 8.96
CA ASN A 54 -23.66 37.42 9.44
C ASN A 54 -24.43 36.48 10.38
N GLU A 55 -25.29 37.02 11.24
CA GLU A 55 -26.11 36.23 12.17
C GLU A 55 -27.18 35.40 11.44
N GLU A 56 -27.82 35.98 10.42
CA GLU A 56 -28.74 35.26 9.56
C GLU A 56 -28.04 34.14 8.77
N ALA A 57 -26.83 34.40 8.26
CA ALA A 57 -26.03 33.37 7.58
C ALA A 57 -25.62 32.23 8.53
N ASP A 58 -25.26 32.53 9.78
CA ASP A 58 -24.91 31.54 10.80
C ASP A 58 -26.14 30.68 11.19
N LYS A 59 -27.31 31.31 11.29
CA LYS A 59 -28.59 30.61 11.50
C LYS A 59 -28.89 29.65 10.33
N LEU A 60 -28.77 30.12 9.09
CA LEU A 60 -28.99 29.28 7.91
C LEU A 60 -27.99 28.11 7.82
N ALA A 61 -26.73 28.35 8.18
CA ALA A 61 -25.74 27.27 8.26
C ALA A 61 -26.10 26.21 9.31
N THR A 62 -26.63 26.64 10.46
CA THR A 62 -27.11 25.75 11.54
C THR A 62 -28.35 24.96 11.13
N GLU A 63 -29.29 25.59 10.43
CA GLU A 63 -30.45 24.93 9.84
C GLU A 63 -30.01 23.87 8.82
N GLY A 64 -29.02 24.19 7.97
CA GLY A 64 -28.42 23.25 7.02
C GLY A 64 -27.80 22.02 7.68
N LEU A 65 -27.10 22.20 8.82
CA LEU A 65 -26.55 21.09 9.61
C LEU A 65 -27.64 20.19 10.21
N SER A 66 -28.82 20.74 10.47
CA SER A 66 -29.94 20.05 11.12
C SER A 66 -30.85 19.29 10.15
N LYS A 67 -30.62 19.43 8.83
CA LYS A 67 -31.39 18.71 7.81
C LYS A 67 -31.08 17.21 7.84
N GLN A 68 -32.12 16.37 7.79
CA GLN A 68 -31.95 14.92 7.67
C GLN A 68 -31.31 14.52 6.33
N ASN A 69 -31.62 15.26 5.26
CA ASN A 69 -31.03 15.07 3.94
C ASN A 69 -30.16 16.28 3.61
N PRO A 70 -28.84 16.09 3.40
CA PRO A 70 -27.95 17.20 3.07
C PRO A 70 -28.22 17.72 1.66
N ASP A 71 -28.15 19.04 1.49
CA ASP A 71 -28.22 19.65 0.16
C ASP A 71 -26.95 19.31 -0.64
N THR A 72 -27.11 19.04 -1.94
CA THR A 72 -25.95 18.84 -2.83
C THR A 72 -25.47 20.19 -3.32
N VAL A 73 -24.23 20.55 -2.96
CA VAL A 73 -23.58 21.78 -3.45
C VAL A 73 -22.66 21.41 -4.61
N GLU A 74 -23.02 21.83 -5.82
CA GLU A 74 -22.16 21.66 -6.99
C GLU A 74 -21.15 22.81 -7.08
N PHE A 75 -19.87 22.46 -7.05
CA PHE A 75 -18.78 23.40 -7.26
C PHE A 75 -18.52 23.57 -8.77
N ILE A 76 -19.32 24.43 -9.41
CA ILE A 76 -19.12 24.79 -10.82
C ILE A 76 -17.88 25.69 -10.93
N ILE A 77 -16.89 25.25 -11.71
CA ILE A 77 -15.67 26.01 -11.95
C ILE A 77 -15.63 26.40 -13.42
N GLU A 78 -15.83 27.68 -13.71
CA GLU A 78 -15.72 28.18 -15.08
C GLU A 78 -14.28 28.00 -15.60
N PRO A 79 -14.08 27.26 -16.73
CA PRO A 79 -12.75 26.94 -17.22
C PRO A 79 -11.89 28.18 -17.50
N THR A 80 -12.50 29.26 -17.99
CA THR A 80 -11.83 30.54 -18.30
C THR A 80 -11.12 31.16 -17.11
N TYR A 81 -11.67 30.98 -15.90
CA TYR A 81 -11.13 31.56 -14.66
C TYR A 81 -10.40 30.54 -13.78
N ASN A 82 -10.31 29.29 -14.23
CA ASN A 82 -9.69 28.20 -13.52
C ASN A 82 -8.19 28.11 -13.83
N VAL A 83 -7.35 28.43 -12.85
CA VAL A 83 -5.90 28.19 -12.95
C VAL A 83 -5.62 26.73 -12.63
N THR A 84 -5.34 25.94 -13.67
CA THR A 84 -5.07 24.51 -13.55
C THR A 84 -3.58 24.19 -13.48
N GLY A 85 -3.22 23.17 -12.70
CA GLY A 85 -1.85 22.66 -12.63
C GLY A 85 -0.91 23.52 -11.78
N ALA A 86 0.32 23.03 -11.58
CA ALA A 86 1.34 23.74 -10.83
C ALA A 86 2.24 24.54 -11.80
N LYS A 87 2.59 25.76 -11.43
CA LYS A 87 3.42 26.65 -12.24
C LYS A 87 4.85 26.13 -12.29
N ILE A 88 5.36 25.86 -13.50
CA ILE A 88 6.68 25.25 -13.72
C ILE A 88 7.80 26.05 -13.04
N LYS A 89 7.77 27.39 -13.08
CA LYS A 89 8.79 28.24 -12.44
C LYS A 89 8.79 28.15 -10.91
N ALA A 90 7.67 27.76 -10.29
CA ALA A 90 7.48 27.75 -8.84
C ALA A 90 7.40 26.34 -8.24
N ILE A 91 7.34 25.30 -9.08
CA ILE A 91 7.20 23.92 -8.62
C ILE A 91 8.54 23.41 -8.06
N SER A 92 8.50 22.80 -6.88
CA SER A 92 9.62 22.05 -6.34
C SER A 92 9.53 20.58 -6.72
N GLN A 93 10.65 19.85 -6.75
CA GLN A 93 10.65 18.39 -6.93
C GLN A 93 9.69 17.70 -5.94
N SER A 94 9.66 18.14 -4.69
CA SER A 94 8.77 17.59 -3.66
C SER A 94 7.28 17.86 -3.94
N THR A 95 6.94 19.01 -4.52
CA THR A 95 5.56 19.36 -4.91
C THR A 95 5.16 18.60 -6.18
N ALA A 96 6.04 18.54 -7.17
CA ALA A 96 5.86 17.76 -8.40
C ALA A 96 5.62 16.28 -8.08
N TYR A 97 6.45 15.69 -7.24
CA TYR A 97 6.30 14.30 -6.81
C TYR A 97 4.97 14.06 -6.09
N LYS A 98 4.55 14.96 -5.19
CA LYS A 98 3.24 14.87 -4.53
C LYS A 98 2.09 14.98 -5.53
N ALA A 99 2.14 15.93 -6.45
CA ALA A 99 1.12 16.12 -7.49
C ALA A 99 1.01 14.88 -8.40
N ILE A 100 2.14 14.36 -8.89
CA ILE A 100 2.20 13.13 -9.69
C ILE A 100 1.65 11.94 -8.88
N LYS A 101 1.98 11.84 -7.59
CA LYS A 101 1.48 10.75 -6.72
C LYS A 101 -0.04 10.83 -6.49
N ILE A 102 -0.63 12.02 -6.48
CA ILE A 102 -2.08 12.24 -6.40
C ILE A 102 -2.73 11.91 -7.76
N ALA A 103 -2.16 12.41 -8.86
CA ALA A 103 -2.68 12.25 -10.21
C ALA A 103 -2.59 10.81 -10.74
N LYS A 104 -1.51 10.08 -10.43
CA LYS A 104 -1.35 8.64 -10.69
C LYS A 104 -2.21 7.77 -9.75
N SER A 105 -3.37 8.28 -9.34
CA SER A 105 -4.29 7.65 -8.39
C SER A 105 -4.36 6.14 -8.59
N ARG A 106 -3.95 5.44 -7.51
CA ARG A 106 -4.13 4.08 -6.97
C ARG A 106 -5.41 3.31 -7.33
N LYS A 107 -5.98 3.54 -8.51
CA LYS A 107 -7.27 2.99 -8.98
C LYS A 107 -7.26 1.47 -8.95
N ARG A 108 -6.16 0.84 -9.37
CA ARG A 108 -5.99 -0.62 -9.38
C ARG A 108 -6.13 -1.24 -7.98
N THR A 109 -5.37 -0.78 -6.99
CA THR A 109 -5.41 -1.35 -5.63
C THR A 109 -6.74 -1.09 -4.93
N ARG A 110 -7.34 0.09 -5.14
CA ARG A 110 -8.68 0.41 -4.60
C ARG A 110 -9.75 -0.48 -5.22
N ALA A 111 -9.79 -0.57 -6.56
CA ALA A 111 -10.73 -1.40 -7.29
C ALA A 111 -10.57 -2.89 -6.95
N ALA A 112 -9.33 -3.39 -6.84
CA ALA A 112 -9.07 -4.77 -6.45
C ALA A 112 -9.52 -5.07 -5.01
N THR A 113 -9.23 -4.17 -4.07
CA THR A 113 -9.68 -4.34 -2.68
C THR A 113 -11.20 -4.27 -2.57
N GLU A 114 -11.84 -3.37 -3.33
CA GLU A 114 -13.30 -3.27 -3.39
C GLU A 114 -13.91 -4.54 -3.98
N ALA A 115 -13.39 -5.05 -5.10
CA ALA A 115 -13.84 -6.30 -5.70
C ALA A 115 -13.73 -7.49 -4.74
N LEU A 116 -12.69 -7.53 -3.91
CA LEU A 116 -12.47 -8.61 -2.94
C LEU A 116 -13.30 -8.48 -1.65
N THR A 117 -13.54 -7.24 -1.19
CA THR A 117 -14.13 -7.00 0.15
C THR A 117 -15.54 -6.41 0.11
N GLY A 118 -16.01 -6.02 -1.07
CA GLY A 118 -17.24 -5.25 -1.27
C GLY A 118 -17.18 -3.83 -0.71
N LYS A 119 -16.00 -3.34 -0.35
CA LYS A 119 -15.81 -2.01 0.29
C LYS A 119 -14.64 -1.26 -0.32
N GLN A 120 -14.85 0.01 -0.65
CA GLN A 120 -13.76 0.90 -1.03
C GLN A 120 -12.83 1.17 0.16
N PRO A 121 -11.55 0.80 0.09
CA PRO A 121 -10.61 1.10 1.15
C PRO A 121 -10.23 2.58 1.14
N THR A 122 -10.11 3.17 2.32
CA THR A 122 -9.52 4.50 2.45
C THR A 122 -8.01 4.44 2.17
N ASP A 123 -7.42 5.57 1.77
CA ASP A 123 -5.96 5.66 1.59
C ASP A 123 -5.20 5.23 2.84
N LYS A 124 -5.68 5.66 4.02
CA LYS A 124 -5.08 5.30 5.30
C LYS A 124 -5.05 3.78 5.50
N LEU A 125 -6.11 3.07 5.10
CA LEU A 125 -6.17 1.62 5.19
C LEU A 125 -5.16 0.94 4.26
N ILE A 126 -5.04 1.41 3.02
CA ILE A 126 -4.07 0.90 2.05
C ILE A 126 -2.64 1.09 2.58
N TRP A 127 -2.31 2.30 3.05
CA TRP A 127 -0.99 2.61 3.62
C TRP A 127 -0.68 1.78 4.87
N SER A 128 -1.66 1.63 5.77
CA SER A 128 -1.50 0.78 6.95
C SER A 128 -1.30 -0.69 6.59
N GLY A 129 -1.92 -1.15 5.50
CA GLY A 129 -1.72 -2.49 4.95
C GLY A 129 -0.29 -2.70 4.48
N LEU A 130 0.21 -1.81 3.62
CA LEU A 130 1.58 -1.88 3.09
C LEU A 130 2.65 -1.77 4.17
N CYS A 131 2.42 -0.95 5.19
CA CYS A 131 3.36 -0.69 6.27
C CYS A 131 3.11 -1.58 7.50
N HIS A 132 2.44 -2.72 7.33
CA HIS A 132 2.10 -3.58 8.47
C HIS A 132 3.35 -4.03 9.24
N LYS A 133 3.25 -4.03 10.58
CA LYS A 133 4.37 -4.33 11.48
C LYS A 133 4.99 -5.72 11.28
N ASP A 134 4.21 -6.65 10.75
CA ASP A 134 4.63 -8.04 10.51
C ASP A 134 5.52 -8.20 9.27
N PHE A 135 5.55 -7.19 8.39
CA PHE A 135 6.38 -7.20 7.19
C PHE A 135 7.78 -6.67 7.48
N SER A 136 8.79 -7.32 6.88
CA SER A 136 10.16 -6.81 6.84
C SER A 136 10.24 -5.51 6.03
N MET A 137 11.29 -4.72 6.23
CA MET A 137 11.46 -3.46 5.49
C MET A 137 11.59 -3.68 3.99
N SER A 138 12.31 -4.72 3.57
CA SER A 138 12.44 -5.12 2.17
C SER A 138 11.10 -5.49 1.56
N THR A 139 10.29 -6.30 2.27
CA THR A 139 8.94 -6.66 1.82
C THR A 139 8.02 -5.45 1.71
N ARG A 140 8.09 -4.50 2.66
CA ARG A 140 7.32 -3.24 2.56
C ARG A 140 7.73 -2.42 1.34
N GLN A 141 9.03 -2.32 1.08
CA GLN A 141 9.53 -1.64 -0.11
C GLN A 141 9.06 -2.34 -1.38
N PHE A 142 9.09 -3.66 -1.41
CA PHE A 142 8.59 -4.46 -2.53
C PHE A 142 7.09 -4.22 -2.80
N LEU A 143 6.26 -4.29 -1.78
CA LEU A 143 4.81 -4.03 -1.91
C LEU A 143 4.54 -2.59 -2.35
N TRP A 144 5.30 -1.63 -1.82
CA TRP A 144 5.19 -0.22 -2.20
C TRP A 144 5.53 -0.01 -3.68
N MET A 145 6.68 -0.54 -4.12
CA MET A 145 7.15 -0.43 -5.50
C MET A 145 6.18 -1.11 -6.48
N THR A 146 5.65 -2.27 -6.09
CA THR A 146 4.63 -3.01 -6.83
C THR A 146 3.35 -2.20 -6.99
N MET A 147 2.80 -1.67 -5.89
CA MET A 147 1.58 -0.86 -5.94
C MET A 147 1.73 0.38 -6.84
N HIS A 148 2.95 0.93 -6.92
CA HIS A 148 3.24 2.16 -7.64
C HIS A 148 3.73 1.93 -9.08
N ASP A 149 3.72 0.70 -9.58
CA ASP A 149 4.27 0.33 -10.89
C ASP A 149 5.70 0.88 -11.07
N ALA A 150 6.49 0.86 -10.00
CA ALA A 150 7.80 1.51 -9.93
C ALA A 150 8.96 0.58 -10.35
N TYR A 151 8.67 -0.68 -10.63
CA TYR A 151 9.65 -1.64 -11.11
C TYR A 151 9.84 -1.55 -12.63
N LYS A 152 11.08 -1.79 -13.07
CA LYS A 152 11.45 -1.87 -14.48
C LYS A 152 11.09 -3.25 -15.03
N ILE A 153 9.86 -3.40 -15.52
CA ILE A 153 9.30 -4.65 -16.07
C ILE A 153 8.58 -4.37 -17.38
N GLY A 154 8.42 -5.41 -18.20
CA GLY A 154 7.56 -5.35 -19.38
C GLY A 154 7.94 -4.24 -20.35
N ALA A 155 6.94 -3.41 -20.66
CA ALA A 155 7.03 -2.26 -21.57
C ALA A 155 8.19 -1.31 -21.27
N TRP A 156 8.66 -1.22 -20.02
CA TRP A 156 9.81 -0.37 -19.70
C TRP A 156 11.10 -0.77 -20.45
N TRP A 157 11.24 -2.05 -20.81
CA TRP A 157 12.42 -2.56 -21.52
C TRP A 157 12.28 -2.52 -23.04
N GLU A 158 11.07 -2.37 -23.59
CA GLU A 158 10.81 -2.42 -25.04
C GLU A 158 11.56 -1.33 -25.82
N ASP A 159 11.77 -0.17 -25.19
CA ASP A 159 12.43 0.99 -25.78
C ASP A 159 13.91 1.13 -25.37
N LYS A 160 14.52 0.06 -24.84
CA LYS A 160 15.90 0.06 -24.32
C LYS A 160 16.84 -0.76 -25.21
N PRO A 161 17.67 -0.11 -26.05
CA PRO A 161 18.62 -0.76 -26.94
C PRO A 161 19.47 -1.83 -26.26
N GLY A 162 19.42 -3.07 -26.77
CA GLY A 162 20.18 -4.22 -26.29
C GLY A 162 19.59 -4.94 -25.06
N TYR A 163 18.43 -4.51 -24.58
CA TYR A 163 17.74 -5.08 -23.42
C TYR A 163 16.26 -5.39 -23.67
N GLU A 164 15.79 -5.24 -24.90
CA GLU A 164 14.40 -5.43 -25.32
C GLU A 164 13.90 -6.84 -24.98
N GLN A 165 14.78 -7.83 -25.02
CA GLN A 165 14.48 -9.22 -24.63
C GLN A 165 14.00 -9.36 -23.17
N ARG A 166 14.24 -8.37 -22.31
CA ARG A 166 13.77 -8.37 -20.91
C ARG A 166 12.33 -7.89 -20.74
N SER A 167 11.71 -7.42 -21.81
CA SER A 167 10.31 -7.00 -21.80
C SER A 167 9.35 -8.19 -21.75
N ARG A 168 9.75 -9.35 -22.31
CA ARG A 168 8.90 -10.53 -22.44
C ARG A 168 9.41 -11.68 -21.58
N CYS A 169 8.48 -12.48 -21.07
CA CYS A 169 8.82 -13.73 -20.41
C CYS A 169 9.34 -14.72 -21.46
N ALA A 170 10.49 -15.35 -21.22
CA ALA A 170 11.11 -16.25 -22.19
C ALA A 170 10.24 -17.49 -22.48
N ARG A 171 9.65 -18.11 -21.45
CA ARG A 171 8.77 -19.27 -21.61
C ARG A 171 7.34 -18.91 -22.08
N CYS A 172 6.72 -17.92 -21.46
CA CYS A 172 5.30 -17.61 -21.72
C CYS A 172 5.12 -16.71 -22.95
N ASN A 173 6.19 -16.07 -23.42
CA ASN A 173 6.18 -15.13 -24.55
C ASN A 173 5.14 -14.01 -24.46
N VAL A 174 4.82 -13.55 -23.25
CA VAL A 174 3.97 -12.39 -22.98
C VAL A 174 4.80 -11.25 -22.38
N THR A 175 4.36 -10.00 -22.58
CA THR A 175 4.97 -8.84 -21.92
C THR A 175 4.86 -9.00 -20.41
N GLU A 176 5.99 -8.96 -19.70
CA GLU A 176 6.01 -9.21 -18.25
C GLU A 176 5.33 -8.07 -17.48
N SER A 177 4.25 -8.40 -16.77
CA SER A 177 3.65 -7.58 -15.73
C SER A 177 3.94 -8.14 -14.34
N MET A 178 3.67 -7.38 -13.28
CA MET A 178 3.83 -7.91 -11.92
C MET A 178 2.80 -9.01 -11.65
N GLU A 179 1.60 -8.89 -12.20
CA GLU A 179 0.56 -9.92 -12.18
C GLU A 179 1.05 -11.21 -12.83
N HIS A 180 1.66 -11.10 -14.02
CA HIS A 180 2.24 -12.24 -14.70
C HIS A 180 3.31 -12.92 -13.84
N ILE A 181 4.28 -12.14 -13.35
CA ILE A 181 5.41 -12.64 -12.55
C ILE A 181 4.93 -13.37 -11.29
N LEU A 182 3.93 -12.82 -10.60
CA LEU A 182 3.49 -13.35 -9.32
C LEU A 182 2.47 -14.49 -9.46
N PHE A 183 1.62 -14.52 -10.48
CA PHE A 183 0.46 -15.42 -10.50
C PHE A 183 0.30 -16.26 -11.77
N GLU A 184 0.94 -15.91 -12.88
CA GLU A 184 0.67 -16.54 -14.19
C GLU A 184 1.92 -17.18 -14.81
N CYS A 185 3.12 -16.76 -14.42
CA CYS A 185 4.38 -17.17 -15.04
C CYS A 185 4.65 -18.68 -14.88
N GLU A 186 4.88 -19.37 -15.99
CA GLU A 186 5.15 -20.82 -16.03
C GLU A 186 6.64 -21.17 -15.86
N GLU A 187 7.52 -20.17 -15.76
CA GLU A 187 8.92 -20.42 -15.49
C GLU A 187 9.14 -21.04 -14.10
N PRO A 188 10.14 -21.92 -13.93
CA PRO A 188 10.44 -22.49 -12.63
C PRO A 188 10.67 -21.41 -11.56
N GLY A 189 10.04 -21.58 -10.40
CA GLY A 189 10.06 -20.64 -9.29
C GLY A 189 8.67 -20.31 -8.77
N GLN A 190 7.83 -19.69 -9.60
CA GLN A 190 6.53 -19.13 -9.18
C GLN A 190 5.62 -20.20 -8.58
N HIS A 191 5.33 -21.24 -9.37
CA HIS A 191 4.48 -22.35 -8.94
C HIS A 191 5.06 -23.07 -7.72
N GLN A 192 6.36 -23.42 -7.73
CA GLN A 192 7.00 -24.12 -6.62
C GLN A 192 6.92 -23.31 -5.31
N VAL A 193 7.13 -21.99 -5.35
CA VAL A 193 7.05 -21.15 -4.15
C VAL A 193 5.62 -21.07 -3.62
N TRP A 194 4.61 -21.01 -4.49
CA TRP A 194 3.22 -21.05 -4.03
C TRP A 194 2.81 -22.40 -3.48
N GLU A 195 3.29 -23.51 -4.04
CA GLU A 195 3.07 -24.84 -3.46
C GLU A 195 3.71 -24.97 -2.08
N LEU A 196 4.95 -24.47 -1.89
CA LEU A 196 5.60 -24.41 -0.58
C LEU A 196 4.85 -23.52 0.41
N THR A 197 4.24 -22.44 -0.08
CA THR A 197 3.41 -21.54 0.72
C THR A 197 2.13 -22.24 1.19
N LYS A 198 1.49 -23.00 0.29
CA LYS A 198 0.30 -23.80 0.62
C LYS A 198 0.66 -24.88 1.64
N SER A 199 1.74 -25.64 1.44
CA SER A 199 2.14 -26.70 2.36
C SER A 199 2.55 -26.18 3.73
N SER A 200 3.17 -25.00 3.81
CA SER A 200 3.45 -24.32 5.09
C SER A 200 2.18 -23.87 5.84
N GLY A 201 1.04 -23.80 5.16
CA GLY A 201 -0.27 -23.52 5.74
C GLY A 201 -1.12 -24.78 6.00
N GLN A 202 -0.72 -25.96 5.52
CA GLN A 202 -1.49 -27.21 5.68
C GLN A 202 -1.46 -27.65 7.15
N GLY A 203 -2.56 -27.41 7.85
CA GLY A 203 -2.70 -27.58 9.31
C GLY A 203 -3.36 -26.38 9.99
N LYS A 204 -3.46 -25.25 9.28
CA LYS A 204 -4.13 -24.01 9.73
C LYS A 204 -5.25 -23.65 8.76
N ASN A 205 -6.29 -22.98 9.28
CA ASN A 205 -7.59 -22.86 8.63
C ASN A 205 -7.48 -22.37 7.16
N ARG A 206 -8.20 -23.07 6.27
CA ARG A 206 -7.99 -23.25 4.82
C ARG A 206 -8.33 -22.04 3.94
N ASN A 207 -8.25 -20.83 4.48
CA ASN A 207 -8.67 -19.64 3.75
C ASN A 207 -7.48 -19.03 3.01
N SER A 208 -7.67 -18.86 1.70
CA SER A 208 -6.76 -18.12 0.82
C SER A 208 -6.26 -16.81 1.47
N PRO A 209 -5.02 -16.36 1.19
CA PRO A 209 -4.51 -15.08 1.70
C PRO A 209 -5.45 -13.88 1.44
N THR A 210 -6.27 -13.96 0.38
CA THR A 210 -7.27 -12.94 0.01
C THR A 210 -8.56 -13.00 0.84
N GLN A 211 -8.85 -14.09 1.54
CA GLN A 211 -10.08 -14.28 2.33
C GLN A 211 -9.94 -13.93 3.83
N LEU A 212 -8.91 -13.16 4.20
CA LEU A 212 -8.69 -12.69 5.57
C LEU A 212 -9.70 -11.63 6.06
N HIS A 213 -10.68 -11.29 5.23
CA HIS A 213 -11.86 -10.54 5.62
C HIS A 213 -13.10 -11.43 5.75
N ARG A 214 -13.44 -11.68 7.01
CA ARG A 214 -14.81 -11.71 7.54
C ARG A 214 -15.65 -12.92 7.12
N ARG A 215 -15.61 -13.96 7.95
CA ARG A 215 -16.83 -14.65 8.41
C ARG A 215 -16.61 -15.13 9.85
N ASN A 216 -17.67 -15.00 10.63
CA ASN A 216 -17.82 -15.16 12.07
C ASN A 216 -16.99 -16.28 12.73
N GLY A 217 -16.53 -16.03 13.96
CA GLY A 217 -15.90 -17.03 14.84
C GLY A 217 -14.43 -16.73 15.11
N THR A 218 -14.12 -16.41 16.36
CA THR A 218 -12.80 -16.30 17.01
C THR A 218 -11.57 -16.54 16.11
N LYS A 219 -10.98 -15.46 15.59
CA LYS A 219 -9.72 -15.53 14.82
C LYS A 219 -8.57 -16.07 15.70
N LEU A 220 -7.95 -17.17 15.27
CA LEU A 220 -6.62 -17.55 15.74
C LEU A 220 -5.62 -16.48 15.23
N LYS A 221 -5.33 -15.49 16.08
CA LYS A 221 -4.46 -14.33 15.76
C LYS A 221 -3.09 -14.76 15.20
N GLY A 222 -2.60 -15.94 15.60
CA GLY A 222 -1.35 -16.54 15.12
C GLY A 222 -1.41 -16.92 13.64
N ASP A 223 -2.42 -17.66 13.22
CA ASP A 223 -2.55 -18.17 11.84
C ASP A 223 -2.71 -17.03 10.83
N THR A 224 -3.51 -16.02 11.18
CA THR A 224 -3.65 -14.80 10.37
C THR A 224 -2.31 -14.05 10.22
N ARG A 225 -1.47 -14.08 11.26
CA ARG A 225 -0.13 -13.46 11.20
C ARG A 225 0.82 -14.29 10.34
N LEU A 226 0.83 -15.61 10.52
CA LEU A 226 1.65 -16.53 9.72
C LEU A 226 1.32 -16.39 8.23
N MET A 227 0.05 -16.48 7.85
CA MET A 227 -0.37 -16.35 6.46
C MET A 227 0.05 -15.03 5.83
N ARG A 228 -0.01 -13.93 6.58
CA ARG A 228 0.50 -12.63 6.12
C ARG A 228 2.00 -12.66 5.87
N ILE A 229 2.79 -13.22 6.79
CA ILE A 229 4.24 -13.33 6.63
C ILE A 229 4.56 -14.21 5.42
N VAL A 230 4.10 -15.46 5.41
CA VAL A 230 4.45 -16.45 4.39
C VAL A 230 4.05 -15.95 3.00
N THR A 231 2.83 -15.43 2.83
CA THR A 231 2.36 -14.95 1.51
C THR A 231 3.22 -13.80 0.98
N THR A 232 3.57 -12.84 1.84
CA THR A 232 4.33 -11.66 1.39
C THR A 232 5.80 -11.96 1.11
N GLU A 233 6.42 -12.82 1.93
CA GLU A 233 7.78 -13.29 1.70
C GLU A 233 7.88 -14.21 0.47
N ALA A 234 6.86 -15.05 0.24
CA ALA A 234 6.74 -15.86 -0.97
C ALA A 234 6.67 -15.00 -2.23
N ALA A 235 5.79 -14.00 -2.27
CA ALA A 235 5.69 -13.06 -3.39
C ALA A 235 7.03 -12.34 -3.64
N HIS A 236 7.69 -11.90 -2.58
CA HIS A 236 8.99 -11.24 -2.68
C HIS A 236 10.09 -12.18 -3.18
N LEU A 237 10.08 -13.45 -2.75
CA LEU A 237 11.00 -14.48 -3.25
C LEU A 237 10.78 -14.76 -4.74
N ILE A 238 9.53 -14.86 -5.20
CA ILE A 238 9.20 -15.04 -6.63
C ILE A 238 9.78 -13.88 -7.46
N TRP A 239 9.59 -12.66 -6.98
CA TRP A 239 10.18 -11.47 -7.59
C TRP A 239 11.71 -11.54 -7.67
N HIS A 240 12.38 -11.97 -6.59
CA HIS A 240 13.83 -12.15 -6.56
C HIS A 240 14.32 -13.23 -7.52
N LEU A 241 13.63 -14.38 -7.58
CA LEU A 241 13.95 -15.47 -8.51
C LEU A 241 13.85 -15.00 -9.96
N ARG A 242 12.78 -14.25 -10.30
CA ARG A 242 12.63 -13.64 -11.62
C ARG A 242 13.78 -12.68 -11.93
N ASN A 243 14.11 -11.78 -11.02
CA ASN A 243 15.19 -10.81 -11.26
C ASN A 243 16.54 -11.48 -11.42
N GLU A 244 16.83 -12.52 -10.65
CA GLU A 244 18.03 -13.30 -10.82
C GLU A 244 18.08 -13.94 -12.21
N ARG A 245 16.99 -14.57 -12.66
CA ARG A 245 16.90 -15.18 -13.99
C ARG A 245 17.10 -14.15 -15.10
N VAL A 246 16.31 -13.08 -15.11
CA VAL A 246 16.25 -12.12 -16.23
C VAL A 246 17.45 -11.16 -16.24
N ILE A 247 17.90 -10.70 -15.06
CA ILE A 247 18.91 -9.65 -14.95
C ILE A 247 20.30 -10.25 -14.72
N ARG A 248 20.45 -11.13 -13.72
CA ARG A 248 21.76 -11.65 -13.31
C ARG A 248 22.25 -12.75 -14.23
N ARG A 249 21.41 -13.74 -14.51
CA ARG A 249 21.72 -14.89 -15.36
C ARG A 249 21.47 -14.62 -16.85
N LYS A 250 20.93 -13.45 -17.21
CA LYS A 250 20.57 -13.07 -18.60
C LYS A 250 19.70 -14.12 -19.32
N GLY A 251 18.87 -14.87 -18.58
CA GLY A 251 18.05 -15.96 -19.11
C GLY A 251 18.71 -17.35 -19.11
N ASN A 252 19.97 -17.48 -18.68
CA ASN A 252 20.71 -18.74 -18.69
C ASN A 252 20.36 -19.65 -17.49
N GLY A 253 19.11 -20.12 -17.47
CA GLY A 253 18.64 -21.17 -16.57
C GLY A 253 18.02 -20.67 -15.26
N SER A 254 16.96 -21.35 -14.86
CA SER A 254 16.21 -21.11 -13.62
C SER A 254 16.84 -21.81 -12.42
N ALA A 255 16.48 -21.37 -11.21
CA ALA A 255 16.91 -22.05 -9.98
C ALA A 255 16.32 -23.48 -9.95
N SER A 256 17.08 -24.43 -9.41
CA SER A 256 16.58 -25.80 -9.21
C SER A 256 15.49 -25.84 -8.14
N GLU A 257 14.65 -26.87 -8.14
CA GLU A 257 13.59 -27.01 -7.13
C GLU A 257 14.15 -27.09 -5.70
N ARG A 258 15.27 -27.79 -5.52
CA ARG A 258 15.99 -27.85 -4.24
C ARG A 258 16.49 -26.48 -3.80
N GLU A 259 17.04 -25.70 -4.73
CA GLU A 259 17.49 -24.33 -4.47
C GLU A 259 16.31 -23.42 -4.08
N ILE A 260 15.19 -23.50 -4.80
CA ILE A 260 13.96 -22.76 -4.51
C ILE A 260 13.45 -23.10 -3.11
N LYS A 261 13.34 -24.39 -2.78
CA LYS A 261 12.92 -24.86 -1.45
C LYS A 261 13.83 -24.35 -0.35
N ASN A 262 15.14 -24.42 -0.54
CA ASN A 262 16.11 -23.93 0.45
C ASN A 262 16.01 -22.41 0.65
N ARG A 263 15.84 -21.63 -0.42
CA ARG A 263 15.67 -20.17 -0.34
C ARG A 263 14.37 -19.78 0.35
N PHE A 264 13.29 -20.52 0.09
CA PHE A 264 12.02 -20.33 0.79
C PHE A 264 12.17 -20.61 2.29
N LEU A 265 12.74 -21.77 2.66
CA LEU A 265 13.01 -22.11 4.06
C LEU A 265 13.93 -21.08 4.74
N TYR A 266 14.95 -20.60 4.03
CA TYR A 266 15.84 -19.55 4.53
C TYR A 266 15.07 -18.27 4.85
N SER A 267 14.24 -17.78 3.92
CA SER A 267 13.38 -16.61 4.14
C SER A 267 12.46 -16.79 5.36
N MET A 268 11.82 -17.97 5.50
CA MET A 268 10.98 -18.26 6.66
C MET A 268 11.78 -18.25 7.97
N ASN A 269 12.97 -18.85 7.97
CA ASN A 269 13.86 -18.87 9.11
C ASN A 269 14.34 -17.46 9.50
N GLU A 270 14.68 -16.60 8.55
CA GLU A 270 15.03 -15.20 8.84
C GLU A 270 13.86 -14.44 9.51
N ARG A 271 12.62 -14.70 9.08
CA ARG A 271 11.44 -14.12 9.73
C ARG A 271 11.27 -14.64 11.16
N LEU A 272 11.46 -15.94 11.39
CA LEU A 272 11.44 -16.52 12.72
C LEU A 272 12.52 -15.90 13.62
N GLN A 273 13.76 -15.77 13.12
CA GLN A 273 14.85 -15.16 13.89
C GLN A 273 14.58 -13.69 14.20
N THR A 274 13.96 -12.94 13.29
CA THR A 274 13.52 -11.56 13.54
C THR A 274 12.50 -11.51 14.69
N ASP A 275 11.55 -12.44 14.72
CA ASP A 275 10.56 -12.54 15.79
C ASP A 275 11.19 -12.88 17.14
N LEU A 276 12.13 -13.83 17.16
CA LEU A 276 12.89 -14.19 18.37
C LEU A 276 13.71 -13.00 18.90
N ALA A 277 14.37 -12.25 18.01
CA ALA A 277 15.07 -11.02 18.38
C ALA A 277 14.10 -9.96 18.95
N ALA A 278 12.89 -9.85 18.40
CA ALA A 278 11.86 -8.95 18.89
C ALA A 278 11.31 -9.35 20.28
N ILE A 279 11.26 -10.65 20.61
CA ILE A 279 10.96 -11.13 21.98
C ILE A 279 12.07 -10.67 22.94
N ARG A 280 13.34 -10.89 22.59
CA ARG A 280 14.49 -10.50 23.43
C ARG A 280 14.46 -8.99 23.71
N LYS A 281 14.18 -8.18 22.68
CA LYS A 281 14.00 -6.73 22.82
C LYS A 281 12.82 -6.37 23.73
N LYS A 282 11.72 -7.14 23.69
CA LYS A 282 10.58 -6.94 24.59
C LYS A 282 10.95 -7.24 26.04
N ARG A 283 11.68 -8.34 26.30
CA ARG A 283 12.17 -8.69 27.65
C ARG A 283 13.08 -7.59 28.21
N ALA A 284 13.97 -7.04 27.38
CA ALA A 284 14.92 -6.01 27.81
C ALA A 284 14.33 -4.58 27.92
N ARG A 285 13.43 -4.18 27.02
CA ARG A 285 13.00 -2.78 26.86
C ARG A 285 11.48 -2.56 26.87
N LYS A 286 10.69 -3.58 27.25
CA LYS A 286 9.21 -3.59 27.20
C LYS A 286 8.64 -3.22 25.81
N ARG A 287 9.43 -3.36 24.73
CA ARG A 287 9.07 -3.03 23.35
C ARG A 287 9.36 -4.22 22.43
N GLY A 288 8.33 -4.76 21.77
CA GLY A 288 8.47 -5.88 20.84
C GLY A 288 7.22 -6.77 20.79
N ILE A 289 7.37 -7.98 20.26
CA ILE A 289 6.30 -8.97 20.15
C ILE A 289 6.22 -9.83 21.42
N SER A 290 5.02 -10.28 21.83
CA SER A 290 4.89 -11.23 22.95
C SER A 290 5.33 -12.63 22.54
N THR A 291 5.89 -13.38 23.50
CA THR A 291 6.21 -14.81 23.35
C THR A 291 4.99 -15.60 22.85
N GLU A 292 3.84 -15.42 23.49
CA GLU A 292 2.57 -16.06 23.10
C GLU A 292 2.19 -15.80 21.63
N SER A 293 2.44 -14.59 21.12
CA SER A 293 2.14 -14.28 19.71
C SER A 293 3.09 -14.99 18.76
N VAL A 294 4.36 -15.15 19.11
CA VAL A 294 5.35 -15.88 18.29
C VAL A 294 5.04 -17.37 18.31
N LEU A 295 4.85 -17.96 19.50
CA LEU A 295 4.46 -19.36 19.67
C LEU A 295 3.21 -19.68 18.84
N ARG A 296 2.14 -18.88 18.95
CA ARG A 296 0.93 -19.08 18.13
C ARG A 296 1.15 -18.89 16.63
N THR A 297 2.05 -17.96 16.23
CA THR A 297 2.33 -17.74 14.80
C THR A 297 3.00 -18.97 14.21
N TRP A 298 4.05 -19.47 14.85
CA TRP A 298 4.91 -20.51 14.32
C TRP A 298 4.52 -21.94 14.74
N LYS A 299 3.50 -22.10 15.59
CA LYS A 299 2.95 -23.41 15.94
C LYS A 299 2.60 -24.22 14.70
N GLY A 300 2.95 -25.49 14.65
CA GLY A 300 2.67 -26.43 13.55
C GLY A 300 3.59 -26.30 12.33
N VAL A 301 4.54 -25.36 12.32
CA VAL A 301 5.48 -25.17 11.20
C VAL A 301 6.94 -25.23 11.64
N ILE A 302 7.22 -25.54 12.91
CA ILE A 302 8.58 -25.75 13.41
C ILE A 302 9.02 -27.17 13.11
N LYS A 303 10.27 -27.33 12.66
CA LYS A 303 10.88 -28.64 12.44
C LYS A 303 11.02 -29.36 13.79
N ASN A 304 10.57 -30.61 13.85
CA ASN A 304 10.63 -31.45 15.06
C ASN A 304 9.96 -30.79 16.28
N GLU A 305 8.85 -30.06 16.07
CA GLU A 305 8.16 -29.32 17.14
C GLU A 305 7.73 -30.19 18.33
N ARG A 306 7.49 -31.49 18.11
CA ARG A 306 7.11 -32.43 19.18
C ARG A 306 8.22 -32.67 20.20
N ASP A 307 9.47 -32.46 19.80
CA ASP A 307 10.65 -32.67 20.65
C ASP A 307 11.03 -31.40 21.43
N LEU A 308 10.28 -30.30 21.21
CA LEU A 308 10.53 -29.01 21.83
C LEU A 308 9.58 -28.78 23.01
N PRO A 309 10.01 -28.06 24.07
CA PRO A 309 9.13 -27.64 25.14
C PRO A 309 8.08 -26.64 24.64
N GLU A 310 7.01 -26.45 25.42
CA GLU A 310 5.92 -25.52 25.09
C GLU A 310 6.41 -24.10 24.79
N ASP A 311 7.41 -23.60 25.55
CA ASP A 311 8.15 -22.38 25.23
C ASP A 311 9.55 -22.69 24.71
N TRP A 312 9.65 -22.90 23.40
CA TRP A 312 10.91 -23.10 22.69
C TRP A 312 11.64 -21.80 22.34
N THR A 313 11.11 -20.61 22.66
CA THR A 313 11.68 -19.34 22.17
C THR A 313 13.06 -19.00 22.76
N GLY A 314 13.48 -19.70 23.81
CA GLY A 314 14.83 -19.62 24.38
C GLY A 314 15.85 -20.57 23.76
N ILE A 315 15.41 -21.55 22.95
CA ILE A 315 16.27 -22.60 22.42
C ILE A 315 17.02 -22.12 21.18
N ALA A 316 18.32 -22.40 21.11
CA ALA A 316 19.13 -22.13 19.94
C ALA A 316 18.87 -23.16 18.83
N GLY A 317 18.93 -22.72 17.56
CA GLY A 317 18.81 -23.64 16.43
C GLY A 317 17.40 -24.09 16.07
N VAL A 318 16.36 -23.43 16.59
CA VAL A 318 14.97 -23.68 16.16
C VAL A 318 14.78 -23.19 14.72
N LEU A 319 14.30 -24.08 13.86
CA LEU A 319 14.09 -23.83 12.44
C LEU A 319 12.66 -24.16 12.02
N VAL A 320 12.18 -23.41 11.03
CA VAL A 320 10.96 -23.71 10.29
C VAL A 320 11.18 -24.98 9.46
N GLY A 321 10.23 -25.91 9.56
CA GLY A 321 10.13 -27.10 8.74
C GLY A 321 8.94 -26.99 7.80
N ILE A 322 9.05 -27.61 6.63
CA ILE A 322 7.88 -27.85 5.76
C ILE A 322 7.56 -29.33 5.89
N ALA A 323 6.30 -29.66 6.20
CA ALA A 323 5.82 -31.03 6.15
C ALA A 323 6.14 -31.60 4.76
N SER A 324 6.91 -32.69 4.74
CA SER A 324 7.24 -33.39 3.50
C SER A 324 6.12 -34.35 3.15
#